data_AF-A0A0T6AS21-F1
#
_entry.id   AF-A0A0T6AS21-F1
#
_cell.length_a   1.000
_cell.length_b   1.000
_cell.length_c   1.000
_cell.angle_alpha   90.00
_cell.angle_beta   90.00
_cell.angle_gamma   90.00
#
_symmetry.space_group_name_H-M   'P 1'
#
loop_
_entity.id
_entity.type
_entity.pdbx_description
1 polymer ?
#
loop_
_entity_poly.entity_id
_entity_poly.type
_entity_poly.pdbx_seq_one_letter_code
_entity_poly.pdbx_strand_id
1 'polypeptide(L)'
;MTNSIREIRDADCILVIGSNTGESHPIISYEVVRAVKRGATLIVIDPRKISLVRHAALHLRPAPGTDHALYMGMLHTILAHGWHDQEFIAARTEGFDDLATSLQPWTPEAASAACGVPAEQIVEAARCYALGLRRQASPNGAIPPSRGASSILYGMGITERANGTELVKTMANLAMITGQIGRPSTGVNPLRGQNNVQGGCDMGSLPNVYPGYQKVEDPEVRAKFARAWSRRRAKTQPLDLPPTRGLTYMEMLRAAAAGQIKAMYIVGANAVMTCPDSGLVERALRALDFLVVQEIFPTETAQLAHVVLPAASFAEKNGTFVNTERRFQLVRPFLPAPGGARPDWQIIGEVGRRLGRRLHRPVRWEYASTAEIMREVASLCPSFAGISHE
;
A
#
# COMPACT_ATOMS: atom_id res chain seq x y z
N MET A 1 -2.81 -4.53 4.00
CA MET A 1 -4.05 -5.30 4.24
C MET A 1 -4.42 -5.25 5.71
N THR A 2 -5.70 -5.34 6.03
CA THR A 2 -6.18 -5.44 7.43
C THR A 2 -6.11 -6.89 7.92
N ASN A 3 -6.38 -7.86 7.04
CA ASN A 3 -6.35 -9.31 7.31
C ASN A 3 -5.27 -10.03 6.49
N SER A 4 -5.01 -11.30 6.81
CA SER A 4 -4.01 -12.12 6.10
C SER A 4 -4.54 -12.69 4.78
N ILE A 5 -3.64 -13.02 3.85
CA ILE A 5 -3.96 -13.62 2.54
C ILE A 5 -4.67 -14.97 2.74
N ARG A 6 -4.28 -15.75 3.76
CA ARG A 6 -4.86 -17.07 3.99
C ARG A 6 -6.35 -16.99 4.32
N GLU A 7 -6.76 -15.98 5.06
CA GLU A 7 -8.16 -15.80 5.49
C GLU A 7 -9.13 -15.55 4.33
N ILE A 8 -8.65 -15.12 3.17
CA ILE A 8 -9.48 -14.88 1.97
C ILE A 8 -10.24 -16.15 1.57
N ARG A 9 -9.65 -17.33 1.74
CA ARG A 9 -10.25 -18.63 1.37
C ARG A 9 -11.49 -19.01 2.20
N ASP A 10 -11.67 -18.34 3.33
CA ASP A 10 -12.71 -18.61 4.33
C ASP A 10 -13.77 -17.50 4.38
N ALA A 11 -13.63 -16.45 3.55
CA ALA A 11 -14.63 -15.40 3.42
C ALA A 11 -15.94 -15.93 2.79
N ASP A 12 -17.08 -15.39 3.23
CA ASP A 12 -18.42 -15.72 2.71
C ASP A 12 -18.78 -14.83 1.51
N CYS A 13 -18.30 -13.59 1.49
CA CYS A 13 -18.43 -12.67 0.37
C CYS A 13 -17.09 -11.96 0.10
N ILE A 14 -16.73 -11.83 -1.17
CA ILE A 14 -15.49 -11.16 -1.60
C ILE A 14 -15.86 -10.11 -2.62
N LEU A 15 -15.44 -8.87 -2.34
CA LEU A 15 -15.61 -7.73 -3.22
C LEU A 15 -14.25 -7.36 -3.82
N VAL A 16 -14.02 -7.70 -5.08
CA VAL A 16 -12.80 -7.35 -5.83
C VAL A 16 -13.04 -6.06 -6.60
N ILE A 17 -12.26 -5.03 -6.33
CA ILE A 17 -12.51 -3.67 -6.82
C ILE A 17 -11.26 -3.09 -7.49
N GLY A 18 -11.39 -2.67 -8.75
CA GLY A 18 -10.30 -1.97 -9.45
C GLY A 18 -8.98 -2.76 -9.46
N SER A 19 -9.07 -4.08 -9.58
CA SER A 19 -7.94 -5.00 -9.51
C SER A 19 -8.10 -6.15 -10.49
N ASN A 20 -7.10 -6.35 -11.36
CA ASN A 20 -6.97 -7.60 -12.12
C ASN A 20 -6.15 -8.62 -11.30
N THR A 21 -6.70 -9.05 -10.17
CA THR A 21 -6.00 -9.92 -9.20
C THR A 21 -5.46 -11.21 -9.83
N GLY A 22 -6.12 -11.72 -10.88
CA GLY A 22 -5.68 -12.93 -11.58
C GLY A 22 -4.31 -12.79 -12.25
N GLU A 23 -3.96 -11.61 -12.75
CA GLU A 23 -2.66 -11.33 -13.36
C GLU A 23 -1.68 -10.69 -12.37
N SER A 24 -2.16 -9.74 -11.56
CA SER A 24 -1.30 -8.99 -10.65
C SER A 24 -0.89 -9.78 -9.40
N HIS A 25 -1.77 -10.67 -8.91
CA HIS A 25 -1.54 -11.43 -7.68
C HIS A 25 -2.08 -12.87 -7.79
N PRO A 26 -1.48 -13.74 -8.64
CA PRO A 26 -2.03 -15.07 -8.92
C PRO A 26 -2.28 -15.94 -7.69
N ILE A 27 -1.43 -15.84 -6.66
CA ILE A 27 -1.60 -16.57 -5.39
C ILE A 27 -2.82 -16.08 -4.61
N ILE A 28 -3.12 -14.77 -4.63
CA ILE A 28 -4.31 -14.21 -3.99
C ILE A 28 -5.56 -14.60 -4.79
N SER A 29 -5.50 -14.52 -6.12
CA SER A 29 -6.56 -15.00 -7.02
C SER A 29 -6.90 -16.47 -6.75
N TYR A 30 -5.89 -17.30 -6.49
CA TYR A 30 -6.09 -18.70 -6.13
C TYR A 30 -6.89 -18.87 -4.83
N GLU A 31 -6.63 -18.07 -3.79
CA GLU A 31 -7.42 -18.11 -2.54
C GLU A 31 -8.85 -17.59 -2.75
N VAL A 32 -9.05 -16.58 -3.60
CA VAL A 32 -10.40 -16.11 -4.01
C VAL A 32 -11.18 -17.23 -4.68
N VAL A 33 -10.57 -17.93 -5.65
CA VAL A 33 -11.22 -19.06 -6.35
C VAL A 33 -11.52 -20.21 -5.40
N ARG A 34 -10.67 -20.48 -4.40
CA ARG A 34 -10.96 -21.46 -3.34
C ARG A 34 -12.17 -21.08 -2.51
N ALA A 35 -12.29 -19.81 -2.11
CA ALA A 35 -13.47 -19.32 -1.39
C ALA A 35 -14.75 -19.52 -2.22
N VAL A 36 -14.72 -19.13 -3.50
CA VAL A 36 -15.86 -19.30 -4.42
C VAL A 36 -16.24 -20.78 -4.58
N LYS A 37 -15.27 -21.68 -4.73
CA LYS A 37 -15.53 -23.13 -4.79
C LYS A 37 -16.15 -23.70 -3.52
N ARG A 38 -15.92 -23.06 -2.37
CA ARG A 38 -16.57 -23.39 -1.10
C ARG A 38 -17.96 -22.75 -0.98
N GLY A 39 -18.37 -21.90 -1.91
CA GLY A 39 -19.68 -21.26 -1.93
C GLY A 39 -19.67 -19.77 -1.60
N ALA A 40 -18.50 -19.13 -1.46
CA ALA A 40 -18.43 -17.69 -1.27
C ALA A 40 -19.03 -16.94 -2.48
N THR A 41 -19.68 -15.82 -2.21
CA THR A 41 -20.12 -14.89 -3.26
C THR A 41 -18.96 -14.02 -3.68
N LEU A 42 -18.68 -13.97 -4.98
CA LEU A 42 -17.68 -13.07 -5.55
C LEU A 42 -18.37 -11.96 -6.34
N ILE A 43 -18.10 -10.71 -5.96
CA ILE A 43 -18.53 -9.50 -6.65
C ILE A 43 -17.27 -8.86 -7.25
N VAL A 44 -17.28 -8.64 -8.56
CA VAL A 44 -16.19 -7.96 -9.26
C VAL A 44 -16.68 -6.59 -9.73
N ILE A 45 -15.99 -5.53 -9.32
CA ILE A 45 -16.21 -4.16 -9.78
C ILE A 45 -14.99 -3.74 -10.61
N ASP A 46 -15.10 -3.89 -11.93
CA ASP A 46 -14.09 -3.47 -12.90
C ASP A 46 -14.79 -3.22 -14.26
N PRO A 47 -14.55 -2.10 -14.95
CA PRO A 47 -15.14 -1.85 -16.28
C PRO A 47 -14.78 -2.92 -17.32
N ARG A 48 -13.63 -3.59 -17.14
CA ARG A 48 -13.11 -4.65 -18.00
C ARG A 48 -13.55 -6.02 -17.52
N LYS A 49 -13.54 -6.98 -18.43
CA LYS A 49 -13.85 -8.38 -18.13
C LYS A 49 -12.58 -9.15 -17.77
N ILE A 50 -12.15 -9.03 -16.52
CA ILE A 50 -10.95 -9.71 -15.99
C ILE A 50 -11.18 -11.22 -15.78
N SER A 51 -10.10 -12.00 -15.61
CA SER A 51 -10.16 -13.46 -15.47
C SER A 51 -11.05 -13.96 -14.33
N LEU A 52 -11.17 -13.21 -13.23
CA LEU A 52 -12.02 -13.55 -12.08
C LEU A 52 -13.52 -13.45 -12.37
N VAL A 53 -13.95 -12.70 -13.39
CA VAL A 53 -15.37 -12.53 -13.74
C VAL A 53 -16.07 -13.87 -14.01
N ARG A 54 -15.36 -14.87 -14.56
CA ARG A 54 -15.92 -16.20 -14.83
C ARG A 54 -16.39 -16.95 -13.57
N HIS A 55 -15.88 -16.53 -12.39
CA HIS A 55 -16.24 -17.11 -11.10
C HIS A 55 -17.23 -16.22 -10.32
N ALA A 56 -17.42 -14.97 -10.77
CA ALA A 56 -18.21 -13.97 -10.05
C ALA A 56 -19.71 -14.29 -10.11
N ALA A 57 -20.40 -13.99 -9.02
CA ALA A 57 -21.87 -13.93 -8.99
C ALA A 57 -22.36 -12.61 -9.61
N LEU A 58 -21.65 -11.51 -9.37
CA LEU A 58 -21.94 -10.19 -9.92
C LEU A 58 -20.68 -9.59 -10.57
N HIS A 59 -20.85 -9.01 -11.75
CA HIS A 59 -19.83 -8.19 -12.41
C HIS A 59 -20.41 -6.81 -12.69
N LEU A 60 -20.05 -5.84 -11.85
CA LEU A 60 -20.46 -4.45 -12.01
C LEU A 60 -19.43 -3.70 -12.84
N ARG A 61 -19.91 -2.95 -13.83
CA ARG A 61 -19.09 -2.26 -14.83
C ARG A 61 -19.36 -0.76 -14.82
N PRO A 62 -18.97 -0.03 -13.76
CA PRO A 62 -19.13 1.42 -13.75
C PRO A 62 -18.31 2.05 -14.87
N ALA A 63 -18.80 3.15 -15.43
CA ALA A 63 -18.02 3.96 -16.36
C ALA A 63 -16.71 4.41 -15.68
N PRO A 64 -15.54 4.32 -16.35
CA PRO A 64 -14.28 4.75 -15.76
C PRO A 64 -14.38 6.20 -15.26
N GLY A 65 -14.09 6.44 -13.99
CA GLY A 65 -14.32 7.77 -13.40
C GLY A 65 -15.43 7.80 -12.33
N THR A 66 -16.37 6.86 -12.38
CA THR A 66 -17.67 6.99 -11.70
C THR A 66 -17.87 6.04 -10.51
N ASP A 67 -16.83 5.29 -10.13
CA ASP A 67 -16.87 4.28 -9.06
C ASP A 67 -17.36 4.83 -7.71
N HIS A 68 -17.09 6.11 -7.44
CA HIS A 68 -17.57 6.76 -6.21
C HIS A 68 -19.11 6.73 -6.11
N ALA A 69 -19.82 7.02 -7.21
CA ALA A 69 -21.28 7.00 -7.24
C ALA A 69 -21.83 5.61 -6.94
N LEU A 70 -21.18 4.56 -7.45
CA LEU A 70 -21.53 3.18 -7.16
C LEU A 70 -21.39 2.87 -5.65
N TYR A 71 -20.28 3.24 -5.02
CA TYR A 71 -20.09 2.98 -3.59
C TYR A 71 -21.03 3.80 -2.71
N MET A 72 -21.31 5.05 -3.08
CA MET A 72 -22.30 5.87 -2.38
C MET A 72 -23.70 5.27 -2.51
N GLY A 73 -24.08 4.76 -3.68
CA GLY A 73 -25.33 4.01 -3.90
C GLY A 73 -25.42 2.74 -3.05
N MET A 74 -24.32 1.99 -2.95
CA MET A 74 -24.27 0.80 -2.07
C MET A 74 -24.44 1.19 -0.61
N LEU A 75 -23.73 2.21 -0.12
CA LEU A 75 -23.82 2.72 1.25
C LEU A 75 -25.24 3.20 1.57
N HIS A 76 -25.84 4.00 0.69
CA HIS A 76 -27.23 4.46 0.82
C HIS A 76 -28.19 3.27 0.96
N THR A 77 -28.07 2.27 0.08
CA THR A 77 -28.92 1.08 0.10
C THR A 77 -28.81 0.33 1.43
N ILE A 78 -27.59 0.16 1.95
CA ILE A 78 -27.35 -0.51 3.24
C ILE A 78 -28.05 0.21 4.38
N LEU A 79 -28.07 1.55 4.38
CA LEU A 79 -28.79 2.33 5.38
C LEU A 79 -30.30 2.22 5.19
N ALA A 80 -30.79 2.43 3.97
CA ALA A 80 -32.21 2.41 3.63
C ALA A 80 -32.90 1.07 3.94
N HIS A 81 -32.16 -0.04 3.92
CA HIS A 81 -32.67 -1.38 4.21
C HIS A 81 -32.29 -1.91 5.60
N GLY A 82 -31.66 -1.10 6.45
CA GLY A 82 -31.26 -1.51 7.80
C GLY A 82 -30.19 -2.60 7.84
N TRP A 83 -29.38 -2.74 6.79
CA TRP A 83 -28.32 -3.75 6.70
C TRP A 83 -27.00 -3.32 7.35
N HIS A 84 -26.93 -2.15 7.96
CA HIS A 84 -25.76 -1.70 8.71
C HIS A 84 -25.68 -2.36 10.09
N ASP A 85 -24.49 -2.43 10.67
CA ASP A 85 -24.23 -2.99 11.99
C ASP A 85 -24.29 -1.89 13.05
N GLN A 86 -25.47 -1.69 13.64
CA GLN A 86 -25.71 -0.61 14.61
C GLN A 86 -24.84 -0.72 15.87
N GLU A 87 -24.66 -1.93 16.38
CA GLU A 87 -23.83 -2.17 17.57
C GLU A 87 -22.37 -1.84 17.29
N PHE A 88 -21.85 -2.28 16.13
CA PHE A 88 -20.48 -1.95 15.73
C PHE A 88 -20.30 -0.45 15.51
N ILE A 89 -21.24 0.21 14.82
CA ILE A 89 -21.20 1.65 14.57
C ILE A 89 -21.13 2.41 15.91
N ALA A 90 -22.04 2.13 16.84
CA ALA A 90 -22.09 2.80 18.13
C ALA A 90 -20.83 2.56 18.99
N ALA A 91 -20.25 1.36 18.92
CA ALA A 91 -19.13 0.99 19.78
C ALA A 91 -17.73 1.33 19.22
N ARG A 92 -17.59 1.45 17.90
CA ARG A 92 -16.26 1.45 17.23
C ARG A 92 -16.08 2.54 16.17
N THR A 93 -17.09 3.39 15.93
CA THR A 93 -17.03 4.41 14.88
C THR A 93 -17.43 5.80 15.39
N GLU A 94 -17.11 6.82 14.60
CA GLU A 94 -17.51 8.22 14.81
C GLU A 94 -17.94 8.82 13.46
N GLY A 95 -18.70 9.94 13.49
CA GLY A 95 -19.10 10.65 12.27
C GLY A 95 -20.20 9.96 11.44
N PHE A 96 -20.97 9.04 12.03
CA PHE A 96 -22.02 8.30 11.33
C PHE A 96 -23.14 9.22 10.79
N ASP A 97 -23.60 10.19 11.58
CA ASP A 97 -24.72 11.06 11.19
C ASP A 97 -24.39 11.94 9.98
N ASP A 98 -23.14 12.44 9.92
CA ASP A 98 -22.63 13.20 8.76
C ASP A 98 -22.59 12.32 7.51
N LEU A 99 -22.11 11.07 7.65
CA LEU A 99 -22.12 10.09 6.56
C LEU A 99 -23.56 9.80 6.10
N ALA A 100 -24.48 9.50 7.02
CA ALA A 100 -25.87 9.19 6.71
C ALA A 100 -26.57 10.36 5.98
N THR A 101 -26.29 11.59 6.38
CA THR A 101 -26.77 12.80 5.71
C THR A 101 -26.20 12.91 4.28
N SER A 102 -24.90 12.69 4.11
CA SER A 102 -24.24 12.76 2.80
C SER A 102 -24.73 11.71 1.79
N LEU A 103 -25.34 10.62 2.28
CA LEU A 103 -25.83 9.50 1.47
C LEU A 103 -27.24 9.71 0.93
N GLN A 104 -28.02 10.64 1.48
CA GLN A 104 -29.42 10.89 1.06
C GLN A 104 -29.62 11.04 -0.45
N PRO A 105 -28.79 11.80 -1.22
CA PRO A 105 -29.01 11.97 -2.66
C PRO A 105 -28.62 10.75 -3.50
N TRP A 106 -27.97 9.74 -2.93
CA TRP A 106 -27.39 8.61 -3.65
C TRP A 106 -28.30 7.38 -3.67
N THR A 107 -29.56 7.54 -4.08
CA THR A 107 -30.45 6.38 -4.29
C THR A 107 -29.84 5.43 -5.35
N PRO A 108 -30.24 4.14 -5.39
CA PRO A 108 -29.79 3.22 -6.43
C PRO A 108 -29.99 3.75 -7.86
N GLU A 109 -31.09 4.47 -8.12
CA GLU A 109 -31.40 5.07 -9.41
C GLU A 109 -30.46 6.23 -9.73
N ALA A 110 -30.18 7.11 -8.76
CA ALA A 110 -29.24 8.21 -8.92
C ALA A 110 -27.81 7.71 -9.15
N ALA A 111 -27.37 6.70 -8.39
CA ALA A 111 -26.09 6.04 -8.56
C ALA A 111 -26.01 5.34 -9.93
N SER A 112 -27.07 4.64 -10.34
CA SER A 112 -27.18 3.98 -11.65
C SER A 112 -27.05 4.99 -12.79
N ALA A 113 -27.75 6.11 -12.72
CA ALA A 113 -27.66 7.17 -13.72
C ALA A 113 -26.23 7.75 -13.82
N ALA A 114 -25.53 7.88 -12.69
CA ALA A 114 -24.19 8.45 -12.64
C ALA A 114 -23.09 7.48 -13.11
N CYS A 115 -23.19 6.18 -12.78
CA CYS A 115 -22.12 5.22 -13.06
C CYS A 115 -22.42 4.21 -14.18
N GLY A 116 -23.68 4.09 -14.61
CA GLY A 116 -24.10 3.16 -15.66
C GLY A 116 -24.27 1.70 -15.18
N VAL A 117 -24.19 1.43 -13.88
CA VAL A 117 -24.50 0.11 -13.30
C VAL A 117 -26.00 0.05 -12.97
N PRO A 118 -26.74 -0.98 -13.43
CA PRO A 118 -28.18 -1.08 -13.14
C PRO A 118 -28.49 -1.06 -11.65
N ALA A 119 -29.52 -0.30 -11.25
CA ALA A 119 -29.90 -0.09 -9.86
C ALA A 119 -30.12 -1.41 -9.09
N GLU A 120 -30.72 -2.41 -9.71
CA GLU A 120 -30.95 -3.73 -9.11
C GLU A 120 -29.64 -4.45 -8.76
N GLN A 121 -28.58 -4.25 -9.55
CA GLN A 121 -27.28 -4.83 -9.27
C GLN A 121 -26.54 -4.08 -8.16
N ILE A 122 -26.76 -2.77 -8.03
CA ILE A 122 -26.25 -1.97 -6.90
C ILE A 122 -26.86 -2.49 -5.60
N VAL A 123 -28.18 -2.70 -5.60
CA VAL A 123 -28.91 -3.21 -4.43
C VAL A 123 -28.43 -4.60 -4.05
N GLU A 124 -28.32 -5.52 -5.02
CA GLU A 124 -27.88 -6.89 -4.74
C GLU A 124 -26.42 -6.94 -4.25
N ALA A 125 -25.52 -6.15 -4.84
CA ALA A 125 -24.14 -6.08 -4.38
C ALA A 125 -24.03 -5.53 -2.95
N ALA A 126 -24.81 -4.49 -2.64
CA ALA A 126 -24.90 -3.92 -1.30
C ALA A 126 -25.38 -4.96 -0.28
N ARG A 127 -26.43 -5.72 -0.64
CA ARG A 127 -27.01 -6.79 0.18
C ARG A 127 -26.01 -7.90 0.47
N CYS A 128 -25.41 -8.46 -0.57
CA CYS A 128 -24.45 -9.56 -0.46
C CYS A 128 -23.26 -9.17 0.41
N TYR A 129 -22.70 -7.99 0.18
CA TYR A 129 -21.55 -7.50 0.93
C TYR A 129 -21.91 -7.22 2.40
N ALA A 130 -22.99 -6.48 2.67
CA ALA A 130 -23.33 -6.07 4.03
C ALA A 130 -23.66 -7.25 4.95
N LEU A 131 -24.37 -8.25 4.41
CA LEU A 131 -24.81 -9.43 5.18
C LEU A 131 -23.81 -10.59 5.11
N GLY A 132 -22.79 -10.52 4.24
CA GLY A 132 -21.84 -11.61 4.02
C GLY A 132 -22.51 -12.86 3.44
N LEU A 133 -23.35 -12.68 2.41
CA LEU A 133 -24.13 -13.78 1.84
C LEU A 133 -23.26 -14.68 0.97
N ARG A 134 -23.39 -15.99 1.19
CA ARG A 134 -22.84 -17.03 0.29
C ARG A 134 -23.77 -17.24 -0.92
N ARG A 135 -23.26 -17.80 -2.01
CA ARG A 135 -23.94 -17.91 -3.32
C ARG A 135 -25.26 -18.70 -3.29
N GLN A 136 -25.44 -19.57 -2.30
CA GLN A 136 -26.64 -20.40 -2.12
C GLN A 136 -27.54 -19.92 -0.95
N ALA A 137 -27.33 -18.71 -0.43
CA ALA A 137 -28.16 -18.17 0.63
C ALA A 137 -29.62 -18.00 0.15
N SER A 138 -30.58 -18.28 1.04
CA SER A 138 -32.00 -18.39 0.72
C SER A 138 -32.53 -17.13 0.00
N PRO A 139 -33.30 -17.28 -1.10
CA PRO A 139 -33.79 -16.16 -1.91
C PRO A 139 -34.76 -15.22 -1.17
N ASN A 140 -35.24 -15.60 0.02
CA ASN A 140 -36.38 -15.00 0.70
C ASN A 140 -36.12 -13.63 1.38
N GLY A 141 -35.07 -12.91 1.01
CA GLY A 141 -34.85 -11.54 1.52
C GLY A 141 -34.39 -11.41 2.98
N ALA A 142 -34.56 -12.46 3.81
CA ALA A 142 -34.34 -12.38 5.24
C ALA A 142 -32.90 -12.06 5.61
N ILE A 143 -32.72 -11.16 6.59
CA ILE A 143 -31.44 -10.90 7.23
C ILE A 143 -31.03 -12.18 7.98
N PRO A 144 -29.84 -12.76 7.70
CA PRO A 144 -29.40 -13.95 8.41
C PRO A 144 -29.24 -13.64 9.90
N PRO A 145 -29.44 -14.63 10.79
CA PRO A 145 -29.33 -14.43 12.25
C PRO A 145 -27.93 -13.99 12.68
N SER A 146 -26.91 -14.26 11.86
CA SER A 146 -25.55 -13.76 12.01
C SER A 146 -24.98 -13.35 10.66
N ARG A 147 -24.21 -12.26 10.62
CA ARG A 147 -23.51 -11.79 9.42
C ARG A 147 -22.36 -12.72 9.05
N GLY A 148 -22.20 -13.01 7.77
CA GLY A 148 -21.01 -13.67 7.24
C GLY A 148 -19.80 -12.73 7.19
N ALA A 149 -18.65 -13.28 6.82
CA ALA A 149 -17.42 -12.53 6.64
C ALA A 149 -17.29 -11.99 5.21
N SER A 150 -17.29 -10.66 5.06
CA SER A 150 -17.07 -10.00 3.77
C SER A 150 -15.71 -9.33 3.71
N SER A 151 -14.96 -9.57 2.63
CA SER A 151 -13.63 -9.00 2.42
C SER A 151 -13.57 -8.12 1.18
N ILE A 152 -13.02 -6.92 1.31
CA ILE A 152 -12.72 -6.03 0.17
C ILE A 152 -11.27 -6.25 -0.26
N LEU A 153 -11.07 -6.60 -1.52
CA LEU A 153 -9.76 -6.65 -2.17
C LEU A 153 -9.69 -5.54 -3.23
N TYR A 154 -8.76 -4.59 -3.11
CA TYR A 154 -8.66 -3.48 -4.06
C TYR A 154 -7.25 -3.21 -4.54
N GLY A 155 -7.12 -2.61 -5.72
CA GLY A 155 -5.85 -2.30 -6.37
C GLY A 155 -5.79 -0.91 -6.99
N MET A 156 -4.94 -0.78 -8.02
CA MET A 156 -4.59 0.51 -8.61
C MET A 156 -5.75 1.19 -9.34
N GLY A 157 -6.79 0.46 -9.77
CA GLY A 157 -8.00 1.05 -10.36
C GLY A 157 -8.71 2.03 -9.41
N ILE A 158 -8.39 1.96 -8.11
CA ILE A 158 -8.84 2.91 -7.10
C ILE A 158 -7.79 3.97 -6.78
N THR A 159 -6.53 3.58 -6.56
CA THR A 159 -5.52 4.52 -6.04
C THR A 159 -4.90 5.43 -7.11
N GLU A 160 -4.85 5.03 -8.38
CA GLU A 160 -4.33 5.84 -9.49
C GLU A 160 -5.40 6.77 -10.08
N ARG A 161 -6.05 7.51 -9.19
CA ARG A 161 -7.15 8.42 -9.51
C ARG A 161 -6.95 9.75 -8.79
N ALA A 162 -7.41 10.85 -9.38
CA ALA A 162 -7.33 12.17 -8.76
C ALA A 162 -8.02 12.21 -7.37
N ASN A 163 -9.07 11.41 -7.17
CA ASN A 163 -9.82 11.25 -5.93
C ASN A 163 -9.56 9.90 -5.23
N GLY A 164 -8.43 9.24 -5.48
CA GLY A 164 -8.16 7.89 -4.98
C GLY A 164 -8.19 7.77 -3.44
N THR A 165 -7.71 8.79 -2.73
CA THR A 165 -7.78 8.86 -1.26
C THR A 165 -9.23 8.80 -0.76
N GLU A 166 -10.13 9.55 -1.40
CA GLU A 166 -11.54 9.60 -1.00
C GLU A 166 -12.24 8.27 -1.30
N LEU A 167 -11.95 7.63 -2.45
CA LEU A 167 -12.46 6.29 -2.76
C LEU A 167 -12.03 5.24 -1.72
N VAL A 168 -10.77 5.29 -1.27
CA VAL A 168 -10.28 4.40 -0.20
C VAL A 168 -11.02 4.64 1.10
N LYS A 169 -11.28 5.90 1.47
CA LYS A 169 -12.11 6.23 2.65
C LYS A 169 -13.55 5.73 2.48
N THR A 170 -14.14 5.86 1.30
CA THR A 170 -15.50 5.32 1.03
C THR A 170 -15.55 3.80 1.21
N MET A 171 -14.55 3.05 0.76
CA MET A 171 -14.46 1.61 1.00
C MET A 171 -14.26 1.29 2.49
N ALA A 172 -13.49 2.10 3.21
CA ALA A 172 -13.36 1.97 4.67
C ALA A 172 -14.72 2.20 5.36
N ASN A 173 -15.47 3.23 4.97
CA ASN A 173 -16.82 3.48 5.47
C ASN A 173 -17.72 2.27 5.20
N LEU A 174 -17.68 1.71 3.98
CA LEU A 174 -18.46 0.52 3.63
C LEU A 174 -18.16 -0.67 4.55
N ALA A 175 -16.89 -0.93 4.89
CA ALA A 175 -16.51 -1.97 5.84
C ALA A 175 -16.92 -1.64 7.28
N MET A 176 -16.77 -0.39 7.71
CA MET A 176 -17.12 0.04 9.08
C MET A 176 -18.63 0.00 9.33
N ILE A 177 -19.45 0.55 8.41
CA ILE A 177 -20.91 0.57 8.60
C ILE A 177 -21.54 -0.84 8.58
N THR A 178 -20.82 -1.84 8.07
CA THR A 178 -21.30 -3.23 7.98
C THR A 178 -20.64 -4.15 9.01
N GLY A 179 -19.78 -3.63 9.90
CA GLY A 179 -19.04 -4.46 10.86
C GLY A 179 -18.10 -5.48 10.21
N GLN A 180 -17.68 -5.23 8.97
CA GLN A 180 -16.80 -6.10 8.18
C GLN A 180 -15.32 -5.71 8.37
N ILE A 181 -14.93 -5.44 9.63
CA ILE A 181 -13.55 -5.14 10.02
C ILE A 181 -13.30 -5.61 11.45
N GLY A 182 -12.06 -5.98 11.77
CA GLY A 182 -11.69 -6.46 13.11
C GLY A 182 -12.06 -7.91 13.40
N ARG A 183 -12.57 -8.65 12.39
CA ARG A 183 -12.89 -10.08 12.46
C ARG A 183 -12.10 -10.88 11.42
N PRO A 184 -11.86 -12.18 11.63
CA PRO A 184 -11.24 -13.04 10.62
C PRO A 184 -11.99 -13.00 9.28
N SER A 185 -11.26 -13.08 8.16
CA SER A 185 -11.80 -13.13 6.80
C SER A 185 -12.62 -11.91 6.35
N THR A 186 -12.56 -10.82 7.10
CA THR A 186 -13.21 -9.54 6.74
C THR A 186 -12.20 -8.54 6.16
N GLY A 187 -12.50 -7.25 6.32
CA GLY A 187 -11.52 -6.19 6.25
C GLY A 187 -11.38 -5.55 4.87
N VAL A 188 -10.60 -4.47 4.87
CA VAL A 188 -10.22 -3.70 3.69
C VAL A 188 -8.77 -4.01 3.34
N ASN A 189 -8.56 -4.62 2.18
CA ASN A 189 -7.29 -5.25 1.84
C ASN A 189 -6.72 -4.66 0.53
N PRO A 190 -5.86 -3.62 0.62
CA PRO A 190 -5.09 -3.16 -0.53
C PRO A 190 -4.14 -4.27 -0.98
N LEU A 191 -4.21 -4.60 -2.27
CA LEU A 191 -3.30 -5.53 -2.92
C LEU A 191 -2.08 -4.76 -3.42
N ARG A 192 -1.08 -4.63 -2.54
CA ARG A 192 0.16 -3.94 -2.88
C ARG A 192 0.93 -4.69 -3.98
N GLY A 193 1.48 -3.95 -4.93
CA GLY A 193 2.10 -4.53 -6.13
C GLY A 193 3.50 -5.10 -5.90
N GLN A 194 4.48 -4.23 -5.66
CA GLN A 194 5.87 -4.65 -5.52
C GLN A 194 6.10 -5.51 -4.27
N ASN A 195 7.04 -6.45 -4.37
CA ASN A 195 7.35 -7.45 -3.34
C ASN A 195 7.61 -6.86 -1.93
N ASN A 196 8.17 -5.64 -1.86
CA ASN A 196 8.58 -5.01 -0.61
C ASN A 196 8.10 -3.57 -0.46
N VAL A 197 7.08 -3.12 -1.20
CA VAL A 197 6.55 -1.75 -1.00
C VAL A 197 5.99 -1.57 0.42
N GLN A 198 5.47 -2.64 1.03
CA GLN A 198 5.09 -2.62 2.44
C GLN A 198 6.33 -2.39 3.32
N GLY A 199 7.39 -3.18 3.14
CA GLY A 199 8.62 -3.04 3.91
C GLY A 199 9.33 -1.70 3.70
N GLY A 200 9.37 -1.17 2.48
CA GLY A 200 9.92 0.15 2.21
C GLY A 200 9.20 1.25 3.00
N CYS A 201 7.86 1.23 3.00
CA CYS A 201 7.06 2.13 3.84
C CYS A 201 7.31 1.91 5.34
N ASP A 202 7.37 0.64 5.77
CA ASP A 202 7.62 0.25 7.16
C ASP A 202 8.98 0.74 7.66
N MET A 203 9.99 0.81 6.78
CA MET A 203 11.33 1.33 7.07
C MET A 203 11.45 2.85 6.88
N GLY A 204 10.33 3.56 6.73
CA GLY A 204 10.34 5.03 6.61
C GLY A 204 10.87 5.55 5.27
N SER A 205 10.76 4.77 4.19
CA SER A 205 11.02 5.28 2.82
C SER A 205 9.87 6.16 2.33
N LEU A 206 9.46 7.11 3.18
CA LEU A 206 8.38 8.05 3.02
C LEU A 206 8.84 9.39 3.59
N PRO A 207 8.46 10.52 2.98
CA PRO A 207 9.01 11.82 3.35
C PRO A 207 8.57 12.32 4.74
N ASN A 208 7.56 11.71 5.35
CA ASN A 208 6.86 12.23 6.53
C ASN A 208 6.95 11.34 7.78
N VAL A 209 7.62 10.18 7.69
CA VAL A 209 7.72 9.23 8.82
C VAL A 209 9.11 8.60 8.90
N TYR A 210 9.53 8.28 10.12
CA TYR A 210 10.60 7.34 10.44
C TYR A 210 10.09 5.89 10.35
N PRO A 211 10.99 4.87 10.46
CA PRO A 211 10.58 3.47 10.56
C PRO A 211 9.45 3.24 11.59
N GLY A 212 8.52 2.34 11.27
CA GLY A 212 7.34 2.06 12.10
C GLY A 212 6.23 3.11 12.02
N TYR A 213 6.17 3.88 10.92
CA TYR A 213 5.17 4.94 10.68
C TYR A 213 5.15 6.06 11.72
N GLN A 214 6.32 6.38 12.29
CA GLN A 214 6.43 7.37 13.36
C GLN A 214 6.68 8.75 12.74
N LYS A 215 5.74 9.70 12.92
CA LYS A 215 5.76 11.00 12.23
C LYS A 215 7.03 11.80 12.53
N VAL A 216 7.62 12.44 11.51
CA VAL A 216 8.81 13.29 11.67
C VAL A 216 8.54 14.58 12.46
N GLU A 217 7.28 15.03 12.40
CA GLU A 217 6.79 16.24 13.07
C GLU A 217 6.71 16.06 14.60
N ASP A 218 6.52 14.82 15.07
CA ASP A 218 6.46 14.50 16.49
C ASP A 218 7.83 14.72 17.17
N PRO A 219 7.93 15.66 18.13
CA PRO A 219 9.19 16.00 18.78
C PRO A 219 9.76 14.87 19.63
N GLU A 220 8.94 14.01 20.25
CA GLU A 220 9.41 12.90 21.08
C GLU A 220 10.01 11.79 20.22
N VAL A 221 9.32 11.46 19.13
CA VAL A 221 9.82 10.53 18.11
C VAL A 221 11.14 11.04 17.55
N ARG A 222 11.18 12.31 17.13
CA ARG A 222 12.39 12.91 16.55
C ARG A 222 13.55 12.90 17.54
N ALA A 223 13.32 13.24 18.80
CA ALA A 223 14.34 13.19 19.85
C ALA A 223 14.86 11.77 20.09
N LYS A 224 14.00 10.74 20.03
CA LYS A 224 14.41 9.34 20.12
C LYS A 224 15.38 8.94 19.00
N PHE A 225 15.03 9.21 17.74
CA PHE A 225 15.88 8.89 16.59
C PHE A 225 17.18 9.71 16.61
N ALA A 226 17.09 11.00 16.95
CA ALA A 226 18.27 11.86 17.10
C ALA A 226 19.24 11.29 18.14
N ARG A 227 18.76 10.89 19.33
CA ARG A 227 19.60 10.26 20.36
C ARG A 227 20.25 8.96 19.88
N ALA A 228 19.47 8.08 19.25
CA ALA A 228 19.95 6.78 18.78
C ALA A 228 21.06 6.93 17.74
N TRP A 229 20.82 7.73 16.70
CA TRP A 229 21.76 7.92 15.59
C TRP A 229 22.95 8.80 15.94
N SER A 230 22.85 9.64 16.97
CA SER A 230 24.00 10.40 17.49
C SER A 230 25.10 9.48 18.03
N ARG A 231 24.74 8.32 18.60
CA ARG A 231 25.71 7.32 19.07
C ARG A 231 26.54 6.71 17.93
N ARG A 232 26.09 6.85 16.69
CA ARG A 232 26.83 6.43 15.49
C ARG A 232 27.77 7.52 14.96
N ARG A 233 27.89 8.66 15.64
CA ARG A 233 28.80 9.74 15.25
C ARG A 233 29.96 9.83 16.24
N ALA A 234 31.09 10.39 15.79
CA ALA A 234 32.22 10.66 16.68
C ALA A 234 31.98 11.85 17.64
N LYS A 235 31.00 12.72 17.35
CA LYS A 235 30.66 13.88 18.18
C LYS A 235 29.50 13.57 19.12
N THR A 236 29.54 14.12 20.34
CA THR A 236 28.54 13.94 21.41
C THR A 236 27.27 14.78 21.24
N GLN A 237 27.27 15.78 20.34
CA GLN A 237 26.09 16.62 20.11
C GLN A 237 24.97 15.83 19.43
N PRO A 238 23.71 15.95 19.91
CA PRO A 238 22.55 15.38 19.25
C PRO A 238 22.44 15.79 17.78
N LEU A 239 22.02 14.86 16.93
CA LEU A 239 21.63 15.16 15.56
C LEU A 239 20.43 16.11 15.55
N ASP A 240 20.58 17.20 14.83
CA ASP A 240 19.46 18.06 14.47
C ASP A 240 18.75 17.43 13.26
N LEU A 241 17.61 16.79 13.52
CA LEU A 241 16.78 16.17 12.50
C LEU A 241 15.67 17.16 12.11
N PRO A 242 15.32 17.28 10.81
CA PRO A 242 14.27 18.22 10.38
C PRO A 242 12.91 17.95 11.05
N PRO A 243 12.17 18.99 11.48
CA PRO A 243 10.86 18.84 12.08
C PRO A 243 9.72 18.77 11.06
N THR A 244 10.01 18.88 9.76
CA THR A 244 9.03 18.93 8.68
C THR A 244 9.20 17.75 7.72
N ARG A 245 8.11 17.40 7.02
CA ARG A 245 8.17 16.39 5.95
C ARG A 245 9.11 16.83 4.82
N GLY A 246 9.75 15.85 4.19
CA GLY A 246 10.42 16.03 2.91
C GLY A 246 9.45 16.15 1.73
N LEU A 247 10.03 16.26 0.54
CA LEU A 247 9.30 16.24 -0.72
C LEU A 247 8.93 14.80 -1.11
N THR A 248 7.72 14.61 -1.62
CA THR A 248 7.29 13.39 -2.30
C THR A 248 8.03 13.22 -3.62
N TYR A 249 7.96 12.01 -4.19
CA TYR A 249 8.65 11.68 -5.42
C TYR A 249 8.34 12.64 -6.59
N MET A 250 7.06 12.96 -6.82
CA MET A 250 6.66 13.91 -7.87
C MET A 250 6.99 15.36 -7.52
N GLU A 251 6.95 15.75 -6.24
CA GLU A 251 7.43 17.07 -5.80
C GLU A 251 8.94 17.21 -6.06
N MET A 252 9.74 16.16 -5.82
CA MET A 252 11.17 16.16 -6.11
C MET A 252 11.46 16.34 -7.60
N LEU A 253 10.75 15.61 -8.48
CA LEU A 253 10.93 15.76 -9.94
C LEU A 253 10.57 17.16 -10.42
N ARG A 254 9.46 17.73 -9.93
CA ARG A 254 9.07 19.12 -10.27
C ARG A 254 10.10 20.14 -9.75
N ALA A 255 10.58 19.96 -8.52
CA ALA A 255 11.59 20.82 -7.92
C ALA A 255 12.94 20.73 -8.65
N ALA A 256 13.34 19.54 -9.11
CA ALA A 256 14.52 19.34 -9.95
C ALA A 256 14.37 20.03 -11.31
N ALA A 257 13.22 19.87 -11.99
CA ALA A 257 12.93 20.58 -13.23
C ALA A 257 12.92 22.11 -13.07
N ALA A 258 12.51 22.60 -11.89
CA ALA A 258 12.57 24.02 -11.53
C ALA A 258 13.96 24.48 -11.03
N GLY A 259 14.97 23.60 -11.03
CA GLY A 259 16.33 23.91 -10.61
C GLY A 259 16.53 24.08 -9.10
N GLN A 260 15.53 23.73 -8.28
CA GLN A 260 15.55 23.83 -6.81
C GLN A 260 16.28 22.66 -6.16
N ILE A 261 16.30 21.48 -6.80
CA ILE A 261 17.12 20.33 -6.40
C ILE A 261 18.32 20.27 -7.33
N LYS A 262 19.52 20.17 -6.76
CA LYS A 262 20.79 20.10 -7.50
C LYS A 262 21.35 18.70 -7.61
N ALA A 263 21.04 17.84 -6.64
CA ALA A 263 21.52 16.47 -6.63
C ALA A 263 20.41 15.49 -6.26
N MET A 264 20.44 14.31 -6.88
CA MET A 264 19.52 13.22 -6.57
C MET A 264 20.28 11.89 -6.50
N TYR A 265 19.89 11.07 -5.52
CA TYR A 265 20.37 9.70 -5.40
C TYR A 265 19.18 8.74 -5.53
N ILE A 266 19.06 8.08 -6.68
CA ILE A 266 17.99 7.14 -7.00
C ILE A 266 18.50 5.72 -6.73
N VAL A 267 17.72 4.92 -6.01
CA VAL A 267 18.07 3.53 -5.66
C VAL A 267 16.97 2.59 -6.14
N GLY A 268 17.31 1.68 -7.05
CA GLY A 268 16.42 0.61 -7.53
C GLY A 268 15.12 1.10 -8.17
N ALA A 269 15.18 2.16 -8.97
CA ALA A 269 14.00 2.76 -9.60
C ALA A 269 14.31 3.30 -10.99
N ASN A 270 13.43 3.01 -11.95
CA ASN A 270 13.52 3.45 -13.33
C ASN A 270 12.48 4.54 -13.65
N ALA A 271 12.68 5.71 -13.03
CA ALA A 271 11.85 6.91 -13.15
C ALA A 271 11.36 7.19 -14.58
N VAL A 272 12.28 7.19 -15.56
CA VAL A 272 12.02 7.57 -16.95
C VAL A 272 10.95 6.69 -17.59
N MET A 273 10.95 5.39 -17.27
CA MET A 273 9.98 4.44 -17.84
C MET A 273 8.69 4.33 -17.03
N THR A 274 8.78 4.43 -15.70
CA THR A 274 7.65 4.06 -14.82
C THR A 274 6.79 5.24 -14.38
N CYS A 275 7.27 6.47 -14.49
CA CYS A 275 6.57 7.64 -13.99
C CYS A 275 5.72 8.31 -15.08
N PRO A 276 4.59 8.93 -14.71
CA PRO A 276 3.78 9.68 -15.66
C PRO A 276 4.55 10.92 -16.14
N ASP A 277 4.32 11.32 -17.39
CA ASP A 277 5.02 12.44 -18.05
C ASP A 277 6.55 12.22 -18.09
N SER A 278 6.98 11.27 -18.91
CA SER A 278 8.41 10.96 -19.12
C SER A 278 9.21 12.19 -19.57
N GLY A 279 8.59 13.11 -20.31
CA GLY A 279 9.22 14.37 -20.70
C GLY A 279 9.58 15.25 -19.51
N LEU A 280 8.70 15.40 -18.52
CA LEU A 280 9.03 16.07 -17.26
C LEU A 280 10.15 15.36 -16.52
N VAL A 281 10.09 14.03 -16.42
CA VAL A 281 11.10 13.23 -15.72
C VAL A 281 12.47 13.43 -16.35
N GLU A 282 12.59 13.31 -17.67
CA GLU A 282 13.86 13.50 -18.37
C GLU A 282 14.41 14.91 -18.18
N ARG A 283 13.57 15.95 -18.32
CA ARG A 283 13.99 17.34 -18.06
C ARG A 283 14.48 17.52 -16.64
N ALA A 284 13.76 16.96 -15.66
CA ALA A 284 14.12 17.03 -14.25
C ALA A 284 15.48 16.39 -13.98
N LEU A 285 15.71 15.17 -14.49
CA LEU A 285 16.94 14.42 -14.25
C LEU A 285 18.15 15.04 -14.96
N ARG A 286 17.98 15.57 -16.18
CA ARG A 286 19.04 16.28 -16.92
C ARG A 286 19.41 17.64 -16.32
N ALA A 287 18.49 18.27 -15.60
CA ALA A 287 18.72 19.56 -14.95
C ALA A 287 19.51 19.46 -13.63
N LEU A 288 19.73 18.24 -13.10
CA LEU A 288 20.52 18.02 -11.89
C LEU A 288 22.01 18.24 -12.18
N ASP A 289 22.68 18.95 -11.28
CA ASP A 289 24.15 19.09 -11.28
C ASP A 289 24.83 17.74 -10.98
N PHE A 290 24.15 16.85 -10.25
CA PHE A 290 24.67 15.53 -9.92
C PHE A 290 23.56 14.48 -9.73
N LEU A 291 23.69 13.35 -10.43
CA LEU A 291 22.72 12.25 -10.39
C LEU A 291 23.47 10.95 -10.17
N VAL A 292 23.17 10.29 -9.05
CA VAL A 292 23.65 8.94 -8.74
C VAL A 292 22.49 7.98 -8.89
N VAL A 293 22.72 6.88 -9.61
CA VAL A 293 21.75 5.79 -9.76
C VAL A 293 22.37 4.50 -9.25
N GLN A 294 21.81 3.90 -8.21
CA GLN A 294 22.20 2.58 -7.72
C GLN A 294 21.22 1.55 -8.26
N GLU A 295 21.71 0.65 -9.12
CA GLU A 295 20.84 -0.18 -9.96
C GLU A 295 21.50 -1.53 -10.31
N ILE A 296 20.67 -2.50 -10.68
CA ILE A 296 21.11 -3.85 -11.09
C ILE A 296 21.21 -4.02 -12.62
N PHE A 297 20.65 -3.08 -13.39
CA PHE A 297 20.62 -3.08 -14.85
C PHE A 297 20.89 -1.69 -15.45
N PRO A 298 21.33 -1.60 -16.72
CA PRO A 298 21.49 -0.32 -17.43
C PRO A 298 20.13 0.26 -17.88
N THR A 299 19.33 0.74 -16.93
CA THR A 299 18.00 1.32 -17.17
C THR A 299 18.08 2.69 -17.86
N GLU A 300 16.96 3.15 -18.42
CA GLU A 300 16.80 4.48 -19.03
C GLU A 300 17.14 5.59 -18.03
N THR A 301 16.80 5.41 -16.76
CA THR A 301 17.19 6.33 -15.68
C THR A 301 18.71 6.28 -15.42
N ALA A 302 19.31 5.09 -15.43
CA ALA A 302 20.76 4.93 -15.24
C ALA A 302 21.57 5.56 -16.39
N GLN A 303 21.04 5.57 -17.62
CA GLN A 303 21.68 6.21 -18.78
C GLN A 303 21.77 7.74 -18.65
N LEU A 304 20.94 8.36 -17.81
CA LEU A 304 21.01 9.80 -17.50
C LEU A 304 21.94 10.11 -16.33
N ALA A 305 22.44 9.09 -15.62
CA ALA A 305 23.20 9.27 -14.40
C ALA A 305 24.63 9.75 -14.66
N HIS A 306 25.14 10.57 -13.75
CA HIS A 306 26.56 10.94 -13.71
C HIS A 306 27.40 9.80 -13.14
N VAL A 307 26.82 9.03 -12.20
CA VAL A 307 27.45 7.86 -11.57
C VAL A 307 26.42 6.74 -11.46
N VAL A 308 26.80 5.55 -11.91
CA VAL A 308 26.04 4.33 -11.67
C VAL A 308 26.78 3.46 -10.64
N LEU A 309 26.08 3.04 -9.59
CA LEU A 309 26.61 2.17 -8.54
C LEU A 309 25.96 0.78 -8.67
N PRO A 310 26.72 -0.29 -9.02
CA PRO A 310 26.15 -1.61 -9.25
C PRO A 310 25.68 -2.25 -7.94
N ALA A 311 24.38 -2.52 -7.84
CA ALA A 311 23.77 -3.20 -6.70
C ALA A 311 23.68 -4.72 -6.94
N ALA A 312 23.63 -5.48 -5.85
CA ALA A 312 23.36 -6.92 -5.88
C ALA A 312 21.85 -7.20 -6.03
N SER A 313 21.51 -8.21 -6.83
CA SER A 313 20.14 -8.70 -7.01
C SER A 313 19.63 -9.44 -5.77
N PHE A 314 18.32 -9.75 -5.73
CA PHE A 314 17.69 -10.51 -4.63
C PHE A 314 18.34 -11.89 -4.42
N ALA A 315 18.85 -12.51 -5.49
CA ALA A 315 19.51 -13.81 -5.47
C ALA A 315 20.90 -13.78 -4.80
N GLU A 316 21.47 -12.59 -4.66
CA GLU A 316 22.88 -12.36 -4.34
C GLU A 316 23.07 -11.70 -2.97
N LYS A 317 21.98 -11.30 -2.32
CA LYS A 317 21.99 -10.63 -1.02
C LYS A 317 21.03 -11.26 -0.03
N ASN A 318 21.30 -11.03 1.26
CA ASN A 318 20.38 -11.36 2.35
C ASN A 318 19.56 -10.13 2.77
N GLY A 319 18.53 -10.37 3.57
CA GLY A 319 17.70 -9.33 4.18
C GLY A 319 16.29 -9.84 4.41
N THR A 320 15.31 -8.94 4.40
CA THR A 320 13.89 -9.30 4.55
C THR A 320 13.03 -8.58 3.52
N PHE A 321 11.98 -9.25 3.06
CA PHE A 321 10.85 -8.61 2.40
C PHE A 321 9.62 -8.63 3.30
N VAL A 322 8.83 -7.57 3.26
CA VAL A 322 7.51 -7.50 3.88
C VAL A 322 6.48 -7.42 2.76
N ASN A 323 5.62 -8.43 2.70
CA ASN A 323 4.63 -8.55 1.64
C ASN A 323 3.34 -7.74 1.94
N THR A 324 2.34 -7.85 1.07
CA THR A 324 1.06 -7.09 1.16
C THR A 324 0.23 -7.36 2.44
N GLU A 325 0.38 -8.54 3.06
CA GLU A 325 -0.24 -8.88 4.35
C GLU A 325 0.61 -8.49 5.56
N ARG A 326 1.68 -7.72 5.35
CA ARG A 326 2.62 -7.27 6.38
C ARG A 326 3.47 -8.39 6.99
N ARG A 327 3.62 -9.53 6.28
CA ARG A 327 4.47 -10.64 6.74
C ARG A 327 5.93 -10.36 6.39
N PHE A 328 6.79 -10.34 7.41
CA PHE A 328 8.25 -10.38 7.24
C PHE A 328 8.69 -11.76 6.77
N GLN A 329 9.51 -11.78 5.72
CA GLN A 329 10.04 -12.99 5.09
C GLN A 329 11.54 -12.82 4.90
N LEU A 330 12.32 -13.76 5.42
CA LEU A 330 13.78 -13.75 5.30
C LEU A 330 14.19 -14.14 3.87
N VAL A 331 15.13 -13.38 3.31
CA VAL A 331 15.77 -13.63 2.01
C VAL A 331 17.21 -14.05 2.27
N ARG A 332 17.65 -15.12 1.60
CA ARG A 332 19.01 -15.65 1.68
C ARG A 332 19.63 -15.66 0.28
N PRO A 333 20.93 -15.32 0.15
CA PRO A 333 21.62 -15.42 -1.12
C PRO A 333 21.72 -16.88 -1.54
N PHE A 334 21.58 -17.14 -2.82
CA PHE A 334 21.87 -18.45 -3.44
C PHE A 334 22.90 -18.33 -4.58
N LEU A 335 23.27 -17.11 -4.98
CA LEU A 335 24.34 -16.81 -5.94
C LEU A 335 25.34 -15.80 -5.35
N PRO A 336 26.61 -15.80 -5.80
CA PRO A 336 27.53 -14.70 -5.54
C PRO A 336 27.15 -13.45 -6.34
N ALA A 337 27.42 -12.26 -5.80
CA ALA A 337 27.21 -11.01 -6.51
C ALA A 337 28.19 -10.88 -7.71
N PRO A 338 27.73 -10.44 -8.90
CA PRO A 338 28.55 -10.36 -10.09
C PRO A 338 29.51 -9.16 -10.05
N GLY A 339 30.75 -9.38 -10.47
CA GLY A 339 31.76 -8.32 -10.61
C GLY A 339 31.97 -7.52 -9.32
N GLY A 340 31.73 -6.22 -9.39
CA GLY A 340 31.85 -5.30 -8.25
C GLY A 340 30.53 -5.02 -7.51
N ALA A 341 29.45 -5.72 -7.84
CA ALA A 341 28.13 -5.49 -7.26
C ALA A 341 28.12 -5.77 -5.76
N ARG A 342 27.38 -4.95 -5.00
CA ARG A 342 27.27 -5.09 -3.53
C ARG A 342 25.81 -4.94 -3.08
N PRO A 343 25.42 -5.54 -1.95
CA PRO A 343 24.14 -5.24 -1.32
C PRO A 343 23.96 -3.74 -1.09
N ASP A 344 22.75 -3.23 -1.36
CA ASP A 344 22.44 -1.80 -1.34
C ASP A 344 22.87 -1.08 -0.06
N TRP A 345 22.63 -1.72 1.08
CA TRP A 345 22.96 -1.18 2.40
C TRP A 345 24.47 -0.99 2.60
N GLN A 346 25.32 -1.82 1.99
CA GLN A 346 26.77 -1.67 2.06
C GLN A 346 27.24 -0.48 1.22
N ILE A 347 26.64 -0.28 0.05
CA ILE A 347 26.95 0.85 -0.83
C ILE A 347 26.55 2.16 -0.12
N ILE A 348 25.33 2.24 0.41
CA ILE A 348 24.83 3.40 1.16
C ILE A 348 25.70 3.66 2.40
N GLY A 349 26.05 2.61 3.15
CA GLY A 349 26.96 2.70 4.29
C GLY A 349 28.32 3.30 3.92
N GLU A 350 28.93 2.83 2.84
CA GLU A 350 30.22 3.29 2.36
C GLU A 350 30.19 4.74 1.83
N VAL A 351 29.14 5.09 1.06
CA VAL A 351 28.91 6.48 0.60
C VAL A 351 28.79 7.41 1.80
N GLY A 352 27.95 7.07 2.79
CA GLY A 352 27.78 7.88 3.99
C GLY A 352 29.06 8.05 4.79
N ARG A 353 29.87 6.98 4.94
CA ARG A 353 31.17 7.03 5.63
C ARG A 353 32.20 7.88 4.90
N ARG A 354 32.26 7.81 3.57
CA ARG A 354 33.16 8.68 2.75
C ARG A 354 32.73 10.14 2.81
N LEU A 355 31.43 10.41 2.65
CA LEU A 355 30.87 11.75 2.74
C LEU A 355 31.09 12.35 4.13
N GLY A 356 30.81 11.59 5.19
CA GLY A 356 31.03 12.00 6.57
C GLY A 356 32.49 12.36 6.84
N ARG A 357 33.45 11.58 6.34
CA ARG A 357 34.88 11.93 6.45
C ARG A 357 35.21 13.22 5.71
N ARG A 358 34.72 13.39 4.48
CA ARG A 358 35.00 14.57 3.65
C ARG A 358 34.36 15.86 4.19
N LEU A 359 33.22 15.74 4.87
CA LEU A 359 32.54 16.85 5.54
C LEU A 359 33.02 17.08 6.99
N HIS A 360 34.09 16.39 7.43
CA HIS A 360 34.58 16.43 8.83
C HIS A 360 33.48 16.09 9.87
N ARG A 361 32.55 15.20 9.49
CA ARG A 361 31.43 14.66 10.27
C ARG A 361 31.42 13.13 10.18
N PRO A 362 32.44 12.42 10.68
CA PRO A 362 32.53 10.97 10.53
C PRO A 362 31.34 10.25 11.18
N VAL A 363 30.83 9.25 10.46
CA VAL A 363 29.72 8.37 10.86
C VAL A 363 30.18 6.91 10.86
N ARG A 364 29.65 6.13 11.80
CA ARG A 364 29.87 4.68 11.94
C ARG A 364 28.68 3.92 11.38
N TRP A 365 28.61 3.86 10.04
CA TRP A 365 27.62 3.07 9.30
C TRP A 365 28.22 1.73 8.86
N GLU A 366 28.96 1.11 9.77
CA GLU A 366 29.49 -0.25 9.60
C GLU A 366 28.53 -1.19 10.29
N TYR A 367 27.97 -2.11 9.53
CA TYR A 367 27.10 -3.18 10.03
C TYR A 367 27.70 -4.50 9.56
N ALA A 368 27.81 -5.46 10.46
CA ALA A 368 28.33 -6.79 10.15
C ALA A 368 27.32 -7.62 9.35
N SER A 369 26.02 -7.33 9.48
CA SER A 369 24.95 -8.09 8.83
C SER A 369 23.64 -7.30 8.75
N THR A 370 22.72 -7.76 7.91
CA THR A 370 21.32 -7.26 7.88
C THR A 370 20.56 -7.54 9.18
N ALA A 371 20.94 -8.60 9.93
CA ALA A 371 20.38 -8.86 11.25
C ALA A 371 20.71 -7.75 12.27
N GLU A 372 21.91 -7.16 12.18
CA GLU A 372 22.28 -6.03 13.02
C GLU A 372 21.45 -4.77 12.69
N ILE A 373 21.22 -4.52 11.40
CA ILE A 373 20.34 -3.43 10.94
C ILE A 373 18.91 -3.66 11.47
N MET A 374 18.40 -4.89 11.36
CA MET A 374 17.07 -5.23 11.85
C MET A 374 16.94 -5.05 13.37
N ARG A 375 17.97 -5.44 14.15
CA ARG A 375 17.99 -5.20 15.60
C ARG A 375 17.94 -3.71 15.95
N GLU A 376 18.67 -2.87 15.22
CA GLU A 376 18.57 -1.41 15.42
C GLU A 376 17.16 -0.91 15.11
N VAL A 377 16.57 -1.31 13.98
CA VAL A 377 15.20 -0.96 13.61
C VAL A 377 14.20 -1.41 14.69
N ALA A 378 14.25 -2.67 15.11
CA ALA A 378 13.38 -3.24 16.15
C ALA A 378 13.50 -2.49 17.49
N SER A 379 14.71 -2.03 17.84
CA SER A 379 14.93 -1.24 19.07
C SER A 379 14.30 0.16 19.02
N LEU A 380 14.01 0.69 17.82
CA LEU A 380 13.45 2.03 17.62
C LEU A 380 11.96 2.01 17.25
N CYS A 381 11.43 0.85 16.86
CA CYS A 381 10.08 0.68 16.36
C CYS A 381 9.30 -0.29 17.25
N PRO A 382 8.42 0.21 18.16
CA PRO A 382 7.65 -0.65 19.06
C PRO A 382 6.87 -1.76 18.33
N SER A 383 6.31 -1.46 17.15
CA SER A 383 5.60 -2.42 16.31
C SER A 383 6.48 -3.56 15.77
N PHE A 384 7.81 -3.42 15.80
CA PHE A 384 8.79 -4.41 15.32
C PHE A 384 9.62 -5.01 16.46
N ALA A 385 9.31 -4.72 17.73
CA ALA A 385 10.15 -5.10 18.87
C ALA A 385 10.42 -6.62 18.97
N GLY A 386 9.52 -7.46 18.45
CA GLY A 386 9.67 -8.92 18.41
C GLY A 386 10.29 -9.49 17.14
N ILE A 387 10.80 -8.66 16.22
CA ILE A 387 11.36 -9.12 14.94
C ILE A 387 12.87 -9.38 15.08
N SER A 388 13.27 -10.61 14.73
CA SER A 388 14.66 -11.07 14.64
C SER A 388 14.89 -11.87 13.35
N HIS A 389 16.14 -12.20 13.05
CA HIS A 389 16.47 -13.08 11.92
C HIS A 389 16.45 -14.56 12.32
N GLU A 390 16.67 -14.84 13.61
CA GLU A 390 16.35 -16.08 14.32
C GLU A 390 14.84 -16.26 14.43
#